data_AF-A0A7Y1Z3S9-F1
#
_entry.id   AF-A0A7Y1Z3S9-F1
#
_cell.length_a   1.000
_cell.length_b   1.000
_cell.length_c   1.000
_cell.angle_alpha   90.00
_cell.angle_beta   90.00
_cell.angle_gamma   90.00
#
_symmetry.space_group_name_H-M   'P 1'
#
loop_
_entity.id
_entity.type
_entity.pdbx_description
1 polymer ?
#
loop_
_entity_poly.entity_id
_entity_poly.type
_entity_poly.pdbx_seq_one_letter_code
_entity_poly.pdbx_strand_id
1 'polypeptide(L)'
;MPDTLDGRFDMIMLHVVILLRRLKQLEDHEIAQSVIDTMFEDMDQALRELGVSDASVAKRIRPMAEAFHGRAAAYNEALDMPSESDALSQAIARNVFPDGDGLSVSERLGAYVRRLERCLAGLETGDMQTGTVAWPEPVESQ
;
A
#
# COMPACT_ATOMS: atom_id res chain seq x y z
N MET A 1 1.56 2.52 13.84
CA MET A 1 0.22 2.39 13.23
C MET A 1 -0.69 1.72 14.25
N PRO A 2 -1.95 2.15 14.41
CA PRO A 2 -2.93 1.45 15.24
C PRO A 2 -3.13 0.01 14.74
N ASP A 3 -3.21 -0.96 15.65
CA ASP A 3 -3.56 -2.35 15.29
C ASP A 3 -5.09 -2.49 15.15
N THR A 4 -5.61 -1.91 14.08
CA THR A 4 -7.03 -1.94 13.69
C THR A 4 -7.17 -2.45 12.25
N LEU A 5 -8.39 -2.81 11.83
CA LEU A 5 -8.65 -3.21 10.44
C LEU A 5 -8.17 -2.13 9.46
N ASP A 6 -8.53 -0.87 9.71
CA ASP A 6 -8.15 0.26 8.87
C ASP A 6 -6.62 0.47 8.88
N GLY A 7 -5.97 0.36 10.04
CA GLY A 7 -4.52 0.47 10.16
C GLY A 7 -3.77 -0.65 9.42
N ARG A 8 -4.27 -1.88 9.45
CA ARG A 8 -3.73 -3.01 8.68
C ARG A 8 -3.95 -2.81 7.18
N PHE A 9 -5.14 -2.37 6.79
CA PHE A 9 -5.46 -2.04 5.40
C PHE A 9 -4.54 -0.95 4.83
N ASP A 10 -4.31 0.12 5.58
CA ASP A 10 -3.38 1.18 5.18
C ASP A 10 -1.96 0.65 4.96
N MET A 11 -1.51 -0.26 5.82
CA MET A 11 -0.20 -0.89 5.67
C MET A 11 -0.11 -1.80 4.45
N ILE A 12 -1.12 -2.64 4.21
CA ILE A 12 -1.18 -3.50 3.02
C ILE A 12 -1.20 -2.64 1.76
N MET A 13 -2.03 -1.60 1.73
CA MET A 13 -2.15 -0.68 0.61
C MET A 13 -0.81 -0.04 0.26
N LEU A 14 -0.06 0.43 1.26
CA LEU A 14 1.26 1.03 1.01
C LEU A 14 2.19 0.07 0.27
N HIS A 15 2.23 -1.21 0.67
CA HIS A 15 3.08 -2.20 0.00
C HIS A 15 2.58 -2.53 -1.41
N VAL A 16 1.27 -2.74 -1.56
CA VAL A 16 0.67 -3.08 -2.85
C VAL A 16 0.89 -1.97 -3.87
N VAL A 17 0.75 -0.69 -3.49
CA VAL A 17 0.97 0.43 -4.42
C VAL A 17 2.39 0.43 -4.97
N ILE A 18 3.42 0.16 -4.15
CA ILE A 18 4.80 0.13 -4.62
C ILE A 18 5.06 -1.11 -5.50
N LEU A 19 4.49 -2.25 -5.14
CA LEU A 19 4.59 -3.45 -5.95
C LEU A 19 3.95 -3.25 -7.33
N LEU A 20 2.74 -2.69 -7.39
CA LEU A 20 2.04 -2.39 -8.64
C LEU A 20 2.80 -1.37 -9.49
N ARG A 21 3.44 -0.38 -8.85
CA ARG A 21 4.31 0.57 -9.55
C ARG A 21 5.50 -0.14 -10.20
N ARG A 22 6.12 -1.11 -9.53
CA ARG A 22 7.20 -1.93 -10.12
C ARG A 22 6.69 -2.82 -11.25
N LEU A 23 5.58 -3.53 -11.05
CA LEU A 23 4.99 -4.41 -12.06
C LEU A 23 4.59 -3.64 -13.33
N LYS A 24 4.09 -2.41 -13.17
CA LYS A 24 3.82 -1.52 -14.29
C LYS A 24 5.07 -1.18 -15.11
N GLN A 25 6.24 -1.00 -14.46
CA GLN A 25 7.51 -0.76 -15.16
C GLN A 25 8.02 -2.00 -15.90
N LEU A 26 7.67 -3.20 -15.41
CA LEU A 26 8.00 -4.49 -16.03
C LEU A 26 6.99 -4.89 -17.11
N GLU A 27 5.94 -4.10 -17.34
CA GLU A 27 4.82 -4.40 -18.24
C GLU A 27 4.08 -5.71 -17.88
N ASP A 28 4.17 -6.14 -16.61
CA ASP A 28 3.59 -7.38 -16.11
C ASP A 28 2.17 -7.14 -15.57
N HIS A 29 1.24 -6.94 -16.51
CA HIS A 29 -0.15 -6.65 -16.21
C HIS A 29 -0.91 -7.83 -15.59
N GLU A 30 -0.50 -9.06 -15.89
CA GLU A 30 -1.14 -10.27 -15.38
C GLU A 30 -0.89 -10.40 -13.87
N ILE A 31 0.38 -10.31 -13.44
CA ILE A 31 0.72 -10.36 -12.02
C ILE A 31 0.14 -9.14 -11.29
N ALA A 32 0.17 -7.96 -11.90
CA ALA A 32 -0.44 -6.77 -11.30
C ALA A 32 -1.93 -6.96 -11.00
N GLN A 33 -2.68 -7.55 -11.93
CA GLN A 33 -4.10 -7.82 -11.72
C GLN A 33 -4.32 -8.89 -10.66
N SER A 34 -3.54 -9.97 -10.67
CA SER A 34 -3.62 -11.00 -9.63
C SER A 34 -3.36 -10.44 -8.22
N VAL A 35 -2.42 -9.52 -8.06
CA VAL A 35 -2.14 -8.86 -6.77
C VAL A 35 -3.34 -8.03 -6.30
N ILE A 36 -3.99 -7.30 -7.22
CA ILE A 36 -5.19 -6.50 -6.91
C ILE A 36 -6.34 -7.42 -6.50
N ASP A 37 -6.61 -8.46 -7.28
CA ASP A 37 -7.72 -9.38 -7.04
C ASP A 37 -7.54 -10.09 -5.69
N THR A 38 -6.35 -10.63 -5.41
CA THR A 38 -6.05 -11.28 -4.12
C THR A 38 -6.17 -10.32 -2.94
N MET A 39 -5.76 -9.06 -3.08
CA MET A 39 -5.92 -8.08 -2.00
C MET A 39 -7.40 -7.78 -1.69
N PHE A 40 -8.24 -7.64 -2.72
CA PHE A 40 -9.67 -7.42 -2.52
C PHE A 40 -10.40 -8.66 -1.99
N GLU A 41 -9.98 -9.86 -2.39
CA GLU A 41 -10.49 -11.12 -1.84
C GLU A 41 -10.15 -11.27 -0.35
N ASP A 42 -8.90 -11.00 0.04
CA ASP A 42 -8.47 -11.04 1.45
C ASP A 42 -9.25 -10.03 2.30
N MET A 43 -9.49 -8.82 1.76
CA MET A 43 -10.30 -7.81 2.45
C MET A 43 -11.77 -8.22 2.58
N ASP A 44 -12.38 -8.83 1.56
CA ASP A 44 -13.74 -9.37 1.62
C ASP A 44 -13.85 -10.43 2.71
N GLN A 45 -12.88 -11.35 2.77
CA GLN A 45 -12.80 -12.38 3.79
C GLN A 45 -12.65 -11.80 5.19
N ALA A 46 -11.72 -10.85 5.39
CA ALA A 46 -11.49 -10.22 6.69
C ALA A 46 -12.76 -9.51 7.22
N LEU A 47 -13.53 -8.86 6.35
CA LEU A 47 -14.81 -8.24 6.73
C LEU A 47 -15.84 -9.28 7.20
N ARG A 48 -15.93 -10.42 6.51
CA ARG A 48 -16.84 -11.51 6.91
C ARG A 48 -16.42 -12.15 8.23
N GLU A 49 -15.13 -12.34 8.45
CA GLU A 49 -14.57 -12.86 9.70
C GLU A 49 -14.88 -11.94 10.90
N LEU A 50 -14.98 -10.63 10.66
CA LEU A 50 -15.43 -9.65 11.66
C LEU A 50 -16.97 -9.62 11.85
N GLY A 51 -17.70 -10.54 11.24
CA GLY A 51 -19.15 -10.67 11.39
C GLY A 51 -19.98 -9.70 10.54
N VAL A 52 -19.37 -9.04 9.55
CA VAL A 52 -20.12 -8.23 8.58
C VAL A 52 -20.96 -9.17 7.71
N SER A 53 -22.27 -8.92 7.63
CA SER A 53 -23.16 -9.74 6.81
C SER A 53 -22.85 -9.61 5.32
N ASP A 54 -23.04 -10.68 4.56
CA ASP A 54 -22.82 -10.72 3.09
C ASP A 54 -23.44 -9.52 2.36
N ALA A 55 -24.67 -9.16 2.72
CA ALA A 55 -25.39 -8.02 2.13
C ALA A 55 -24.76 -6.64 2.43
N SER A 56 -23.91 -6.58 3.47
CA SER A 56 -23.24 -5.36 3.93
C SER A 56 -21.76 -5.30 3.51
N VAL A 57 -21.14 -6.42 3.14
CA VAL A 57 -19.72 -6.47 2.73
C VAL A 57 -19.49 -5.61 1.49
N ALA A 58 -20.31 -5.74 0.46
CA ALA A 58 -20.20 -4.92 -0.76
C ALA A 58 -20.28 -3.41 -0.48
N LYS A 59 -21.06 -3.00 0.53
CA LYS A 59 -21.19 -1.59 0.94
C LYS A 59 -19.95 -1.08 1.67
N ARG A 60 -19.17 -1.96 2.28
CA ARG A 60 -17.90 -1.66 2.96
C ARG A 60 -16.72 -1.69 2.00
N ILE A 61 -16.67 -2.65 1.07
CA ILE A 61 -15.60 -2.78 0.09
C ILE A 61 -15.56 -1.60 -0.87
N ARG A 62 -16.71 -1.13 -1.37
CA ARG A 62 -16.77 -0.07 -2.37
C ARG A 62 -16.00 1.21 -1.98
N PRO A 63 -16.25 1.84 -0.81
CA PRO A 63 -15.47 3.00 -0.40
C PRO A 63 -13.98 2.68 -0.15
N MET A 64 -13.64 1.46 0.28
CA MET A 64 -12.24 1.03 0.44
C MET A 64 -11.52 0.95 -0.92
N ALA A 65 -12.20 0.48 -1.96
CA ALA A 65 -11.67 0.46 -3.33
C ALA A 65 -11.49 1.88 -3.90
N GLU A 66 -12.45 2.78 -3.67
CA GLU A 66 -12.34 4.18 -4.07
C GLU A 66 -11.15 4.87 -3.34
N ALA A 67 -11.01 4.62 -2.03
CA ALA A 67 -9.88 5.10 -1.24
C ALA A 67 -8.54 4.54 -1.76
N PHE A 68 -8.49 3.25 -2.11
CA PHE A 68 -7.31 2.62 -2.70
C PHE A 68 -6.85 3.35 -3.96
N HIS A 69 -7.75 3.59 -4.94
CA HIS A 69 -7.37 4.27 -6.17
C HIS A 69 -6.91 5.71 -5.94
N GLY A 70 -7.61 6.47 -5.08
CA GLY A 70 -7.23 7.85 -4.77
C GLY A 70 -5.85 7.93 -4.10
N ARG A 71 -5.58 7.03 -3.16
CA ARG A 71 -4.30 6.93 -2.46
C ARG A 71 -3.18 6.45 -3.37
N ALA A 72 -3.44 5.44 -4.21
CA ALA A 72 -2.49 4.96 -5.20
C ALA A 72 -2.04 6.09 -6.15
N ALA A 73 -2.97 6.93 -6.61
CA ALA A 73 -2.64 8.11 -7.42
C ALA A 73 -1.75 9.09 -6.64
N ALA A 74 -2.17 9.49 -5.44
CA ALA A 74 -1.43 10.45 -4.61
C ALA A 74 -0.02 9.97 -4.24
N TYR A 75 0.15 8.68 -3.93
CA TYR A 75 1.45 8.11 -3.61
C TYR A 75 2.33 8.02 -4.85
N ASN A 76 1.79 7.63 -6.02
CA ASN A 76 2.56 7.62 -7.26
C ASN A 76 3.06 9.02 -7.63
N GLU A 77 2.19 10.04 -7.58
CA GLU A 77 2.59 11.43 -7.84
C GLU A 77 3.67 11.90 -6.87
N ALA A 78 3.54 11.56 -5.58
CA ALA A 78 4.55 11.91 -4.58
C ALA A 78 5.87 11.15 -4.78
N LEU A 79 5.83 9.92 -5.30
CA LEU A 79 7.02 9.12 -5.62
C LEU A 79 7.76 9.64 -6.86
N ASP A 80 7.06 10.27 -7.78
CA ASP A 80 7.68 10.92 -8.96
C ASP A 80 8.43 12.21 -8.59
N MET A 81 8.20 12.76 -7.39
CA MET A 81 8.97 13.91 -6.86
C MET A 81 10.37 13.51 -6.37
N PRO A 82 11.33 14.45 -6.29
CA PRO A 82 12.64 14.21 -5.69
C PRO A 82 12.56 13.62 -4.28
N SER A 83 13.57 12.84 -3.89
CA SER A 83 13.56 12.12 -2.59
C SER A 83 13.62 13.05 -1.37
N GLU A 84 14.11 14.27 -1.56
CA GLU A 84 14.15 15.34 -0.56
C GLU A 84 12.79 16.03 -0.36
N SER A 85 11.82 15.78 -1.24
CA SER A 85 10.47 16.30 -1.11
C SER A 85 9.73 15.59 0.02
N ASP A 86 8.99 16.38 0.80
CA ASP A 86 8.05 15.90 1.81
C ASP A 86 6.69 15.46 1.22
N ALA A 87 6.52 15.50 -0.11
CA ALA A 87 5.27 15.16 -0.78
C ALA A 87 4.72 13.79 -0.35
N LEU A 88 5.59 12.79 -0.18
CA LEU A 88 5.19 11.44 0.20
C LEU A 88 4.75 11.35 1.66
N SER A 89 5.50 11.97 2.58
CA SER A 89 5.13 11.97 4.01
C SER A 89 3.85 12.77 4.22
N GLN A 90 3.66 13.89 3.51
CA GLN A 90 2.39 14.62 3.51
C GLN A 90 1.22 13.81 2.93
N ALA A 91 1.43 13.09 1.82
CA ALA A 91 0.41 12.23 1.24
C ALA A 91 0.01 11.11 2.20
N ILE A 92 0.98 10.48 2.88
CA ILE A 92 0.71 9.47 3.91
C ILE A 92 -0.02 10.09 5.09
N ALA A 93 0.41 11.25 5.59
CA ALA A 93 -0.21 11.93 6.72
C ALA A 93 -1.70 12.22 6.46
N ARG A 94 -2.03 12.78 5.30
CA ARG A 94 -3.43 13.08 4.93
C ARG A 94 -4.32 11.84 4.84
N ASN A 95 -3.75 10.70 4.43
CA ASN A 95 -4.54 9.50 4.15
C ASN A 95 -4.65 8.53 5.32
N VAL A 96 -3.62 8.47 6.17
CA VAL A 96 -3.50 7.54 7.28
C VAL A 96 -3.83 8.22 8.62
N PHE A 97 -3.62 9.53 8.72
CA PHE A 97 -3.82 10.31 9.93
C PHE A 97 -4.67 11.57 9.66
N PRO A 98 -5.94 11.40 9.25
CA PRO A 98 -6.81 12.52 8.88
C PRO A 98 -7.02 13.52 10.05
N ASP A 99 -6.87 13.06 11.29
CA ASP A 99 -7.03 13.88 12.50
C ASP A 99 -5.76 14.68 12.90
N GLY A 100 -4.65 14.52 12.16
CA GLY A 100 -3.50 15.42 12.22
C GLY A 100 -2.40 15.10 13.25
N ASP A 101 -2.41 13.93 13.88
CA ASP A 101 -1.44 13.51 14.92
C ASP A 101 -0.28 12.63 14.39
N GLY A 102 -0.26 12.36 13.09
CA GLY A 102 0.62 11.35 12.49
C GLY A 102 1.95 11.81 11.90
N LEU A 103 2.29 13.11 11.93
CA LEU A 103 3.35 13.65 11.07
C LEU A 103 4.69 12.90 11.21
N SER A 104 5.15 12.66 12.44
CA SER A 104 6.41 11.92 12.68
C SER A 104 6.36 10.47 12.18
N VAL A 105 5.19 9.83 12.27
CA VAL A 105 4.99 8.46 11.77
C VAL A 105 4.97 8.47 10.25
N SER A 106 4.32 9.47 9.63
CA SER A 106 4.26 9.63 8.18
C SER A 106 5.62 9.91 7.55
N GLU A 107 6.51 10.65 8.23
CA GLU A 107 7.90 10.81 7.81
C GLU A 107 8.66 9.47 7.79
N ARG A 108 8.54 8.68 8.87
CA ARG A 108 9.17 7.35 8.94
C ARG A 108 8.60 6.39 7.89
N LEU A 109 7.28 6.40 7.68
CA LEU A 109 6.63 5.62 6.64
C LEU A 109 7.06 6.07 5.23
N GLY A 110 7.20 7.38 4.99
CA GLY A 110 7.71 7.90 3.73
C GLY A 110 9.13 7.42 3.44
N ALA A 111 10.01 7.50 4.43
CA ALA A 111 11.39 6.99 4.32
C ALA A 111 11.42 5.47 4.05
N TYR A 112 10.57 4.72 4.76
CA TYR A 112 10.39 3.28 4.54
C TYR A 112 9.93 2.97 3.12
N VAL A 113 8.88 3.65 2.64
CA VAL A 113 8.30 3.45 1.30
C VAL A 113 9.32 3.76 0.21
N ARG A 114 10.14 4.81 0.36
CA ARG A 114 11.24 5.09 -0.58
C ARG A 114 12.30 4.00 -0.59
N ARG A 115 12.60 3.41 0.57
CA ARG A 115 13.53 2.28 0.65
C ARG A 115 12.93 1.03 0.01
N LEU A 116 11.63 0.79 0.21
CA LEU A 116 10.89 -0.26 -0.45
C LEU A 116 10.93 -0.11 -1.98
N GLU A 117 10.66 1.08 -2.52
CA GLU A 117 10.76 1.36 -3.96
C GLU A 117 12.15 1.00 -4.50
N ARG A 118 13.23 1.38 -3.80
CA ARG A 118 14.60 1.03 -4.19
C ARG A 118 14.88 -0.48 -4.14
N CYS A 119 14.37 -1.18 -3.13
CA CYS A 119 14.51 -2.64 -3.04
C CYS A 119 13.78 -3.34 -4.20
N LEU A 120 12.56 -2.91 -4.50
CA LEU A 120 11.76 -3.50 -5.58
C LEU A 120 12.24 -3.09 -6.98
N ALA A 121 13.01 -2.00 -7.12
CA ALA A 121 13.61 -1.62 -8.39
C ALA A 121 14.57 -2.70 -8.97
N GLY A 122 15.09 -3.59 -8.11
CA GLY A 122 15.92 -4.73 -8.52
C GLY A 122 15.14 -5.98 -8.93
N LEU A 123 13.81 -6.01 -8.76
CA LEU A 123 13.00 -7.19 -9.12
C LEU A 123 12.97 -7.39 -10.64
N GLU A 124 13.27 -8.58 -11.11
CA GLU A 124 13.09 -8.96 -12.51
C GLU A 124 11.79 -9.77 -12.71
N THR A 125 11.29 -9.86 -13.94
CA THR A 125 10.06 -10.60 -14.27
C THR A 125 10.12 -12.07 -13.79
N GLY A 126 11.30 -12.70 -13.84
CA GLY A 126 11.51 -14.07 -13.36
C GLY A 126 11.41 -14.24 -11.84
N ASP A 127 11.73 -13.20 -11.07
CA ASP A 127 11.67 -13.26 -9.60
C ASP A 127 10.22 -13.33 -9.11
N MET A 128 9.31 -12.63 -9.79
CA MET A 128 7.88 -12.65 -9.48
C MET A 128 7.25 -14.01 -9.75
N GLN A 129 7.67 -14.71 -10.82
CA GLN A 129 7.18 -16.05 -11.14
C GLN A 129 7.61 -17.11 -10.11
N THR A 130 8.70 -16.86 -9.38
CA THR A 130 9.18 -17.73 -8.30
C THR A 130 8.69 -17.30 -6.91
N GLY A 131 7.96 -16.18 -6.81
CA GLY A 131 7.48 -15.62 -5.55
C GLY A 131 8.56 -14.96 -4.70
N THR A 132 9.73 -14.63 -5.27
CA THR A 132 10.85 -14.06 -4.52
C THR A 132 10.73 -12.54 -4.47
N VAL A 133 10.06 -12.01 -3.45
CA VAL A 133 10.01 -10.56 -3.18
C VAL A 133 10.77 -10.23 -1.90
N ALA A 134 11.87 -9.49 -2.03
CA ALA A 134 12.66 -9.01 -0.89
C ALA A 134 12.06 -7.71 -0.33
N TRP A 135 11.35 -7.82 0.80
CA TRP A 135 10.84 -6.68 1.56
C TRP A 135 11.90 -6.17 2.53
N PRO A 136 12.18 -4.86 2.59
CA PRO A 136 13.20 -4.37 3.50
C PRO A 136 12.64 -4.26 4.93
N GLU A 137 13.43 -4.61 5.95
CA GLU A 137 12.99 -4.57 7.35
C GLU A 137 12.63 -3.16 7.83
N PRO A 138 11.42 -2.89 8.36
CA PRO A 138 11.06 -1.58 8.87
C PRO A 138 12.14 -1.11 9.86
N VAL A 139 12.52 0.17 9.81
CA VAL A 139 13.53 0.70 10.72
C VAL A 139 12.99 0.54 12.14
N GLU A 140 13.64 -0.30 12.95
CA GLU A 140 13.26 -0.46 14.36
C GLU A 140 13.32 0.90 15.05
N SER A 141 12.24 1.27 15.73
CA SER A 141 12.24 2.41 16.63
C SER A 141 13.14 2.10 17.82
N GLN A 142 14.25 2.82 17.94
CA GLN A 142 14.92 2.98 19.24
C GLN A 142 14.05 3.79 20.20
#